data_AF-A0A0D9Y0C8-F1
#
_entry.id   AF-A0A0D9Y0C8-F1
#
_cell.length_a   1.000
_cell.length_b   1.000
_cell.length_c   1.000
_cell.angle_alpha   90.00
_cell.angle_beta   90.00
_cell.angle_gamma   90.00
#
_symmetry.space_group_name_H-M   'P 1'
#
loop_
_entity.id
_entity.type
_entity.pdbx_description
1 polymer ?
#
loop_
_entity_poly.entity_id
_entity_poly.type
_entity_poly.pdbx_seq_one_letter_code
_entity_poly.pdbx_strand_id
1 'polypeptide(L)'
;MSTSSLSPAGSSDGGLSPSPSPSSPAAADNRREKRRLSNRESARRSRLRKQQHLDELVQEVARLQADNARVAARTADIAGQYARVEQENTVLRARAAELGDRLRSVNEVLRVVEEFSGVAMDIQEECPVDDPLLRPWQIPCPAAHMLQY
;
A
#
# COMPACT_ATOMS: atom_id res chain seq x y z
N MET A 1 5.24 -12.01 16.30
CA MET A 1 5.93 -12.58 17.47
C MET A 1 6.15 -11.44 18.46
N SER A 2 5.29 -11.35 19.47
CA SER A 2 5.28 -10.25 20.44
C SER A 2 5.95 -10.73 21.72
N THR A 3 7.08 -10.13 22.10
CA THR A 3 7.74 -10.42 23.36
C THR A 3 7.33 -9.40 24.42
N SER A 4 6.23 -9.70 25.11
CA SER A 4 5.81 -8.99 26.32
C SER A 4 6.85 -9.20 27.41
N SER A 5 7.53 -8.13 27.81
CA SER A 5 8.44 -8.12 28.95
C SER A 5 7.64 -8.12 30.26
N LEU A 6 7.59 -9.27 30.91
CA LEU A 6 7.14 -9.42 32.30
C LEU A 6 8.17 -8.78 33.22
N SER A 7 7.74 -7.80 34.01
CA SER A 7 8.54 -7.22 35.10
C SER A 7 8.61 -8.23 36.25
N PRO A 8 9.78 -8.49 36.87
CA PRO A 8 9.80 -9.30 38.06
C PRO A 8 9.30 -8.47 39.24
N ALA A 9 8.46 -9.13 40.03
CA ALA A 9 7.88 -8.66 41.28
C ALA A 9 8.94 -8.18 42.27
N GLY A 10 8.56 -7.22 43.09
CA GLY A 10 9.38 -6.69 44.17
C GLY A 10 9.84 -7.79 45.13
N SER A 11 11.15 -7.97 45.19
CA SER A 11 11.81 -8.55 46.36
C SER A 11 12.12 -7.40 47.32
N SER A 12 11.22 -7.23 48.29
CA SER A 12 11.53 -6.60 49.57
C SER A 12 12.53 -7.50 50.30
N ASP A 13 13.81 -7.30 50.04
CA ASP A 13 14.87 -7.84 50.87
C ASP A 13 15.51 -6.68 51.63
N GLY A 14 15.48 -6.80 52.96
CA GLY A 14 16.02 -5.85 53.91
C GLY A 14 17.53 -5.87 53.87
N GLY A 15 18.11 -5.30 52.81
CA GLY A 15 19.53 -5.03 52.70
C GLY A 15 19.86 -3.82 53.56
N LEU A 16 20.34 -4.09 54.78
CA LEU A 16 21.01 -3.15 55.68
C LEU A 16 21.81 -2.13 54.86
N SER A 17 21.32 -0.89 54.81
CA SER A 17 22.13 0.24 54.36
C SER A 17 23.39 0.24 55.21
N PRO A 18 24.61 0.18 54.63
CA PRO A 18 25.76 0.56 55.40
C PRO A 18 25.59 2.06 55.65
N SER A 19 25.13 2.39 56.85
CA SER A 19 25.22 3.73 57.41
C SER A 19 26.62 4.24 57.08
N PRO A 20 26.77 5.37 56.37
CA PRO A 20 28.09 5.88 56.07
C PRO A 20 28.66 6.32 57.42
N SER A 21 29.51 5.48 58.00
CA SER A 21 30.56 5.97 58.88
C SER A 21 31.21 7.16 58.18
N PRO A 22 31.60 8.22 58.89
CA PRO A 22 32.19 9.40 58.26
C PRO A 22 33.49 8.96 57.59
N SER A 23 33.37 8.56 56.33
CA SER A 23 34.49 8.34 55.43
C SER A 23 35.25 9.66 55.48
N SER A 24 36.55 9.60 55.74
CA SER A 24 37.39 10.79 55.76
C SER A 24 37.04 11.68 54.57
N PRO A 25 37.05 13.02 54.70
CA PRO A 25 36.62 13.94 53.64
C PRO A 25 37.21 13.58 52.27
N ALA A 26 38.46 13.11 52.25
CA ALA A 26 39.15 12.58 51.06
C ALA A 26 38.44 11.40 50.36
N ALA A 27 37.86 10.45 51.10
CA ALA A 27 37.13 9.32 50.53
C ALA A 27 35.75 9.74 49.97
N ALA A 28 35.08 10.69 50.62
CA ALA A 28 33.85 11.28 50.11
C ALA A 28 34.08 12.08 48.82
N ASP A 29 35.16 12.85 48.76
CA ASP A 29 35.59 13.62 47.58
C ASP A 29 35.95 12.71 46.41
N ASN A 30 36.69 11.63 46.66
CA ASN A 30 37.02 10.64 45.63
C ASN A 30 35.75 9.97 45.06
N ARG A 31 34.79 9.62 45.93
CA ARG A 31 33.48 9.08 45.50
C ARG A 31 32.67 10.12 44.71
N ARG A 32 32.73 11.40 45.06
CA ARG A 32 32.07 12.48 44.32
C ARG A 32 32.68 12.65 42.93
N GLU A 33 34.00 12.62 42.84
CA GLU A 33 34.72 12.75 41.56
C GLU A 33 34.44 11.56 40.63
N LYS A 34 34.46 10.33 41.15
CA LYS A 34 34.07 9.13 40.39
C LYS A 34 32.62 9.23 39.86
N ARG A 35 31.69 9.72 40.68
CA ARG A 35 30.28 9.95 40.25
C ARG A 35 30.19 11.03 39.16
N ARG A 36 30.97 12.10 39.26
CA ARG A 36 31.03 13.16 38.25
C ARG A 36 31.49 12.62 36.90
N LEU A 37 32.55 11.82 36.88
CA LEU A 37 33.08 11.20 35.66
C LEU A 37 32.10 10.18 35.07
N SER A 38 31.54 9.29 35.91
CA SER A 38 30.55 8.31 35.46
C SER A 38 29.27 8.96 34.90
N ASN A 39 28.76 10.00 35.55
CA ASN A 39 27.59 10.74 35.06
C ASN A 39 27.91 11.49 33.76
N ARG A 40 29.09 12.08 33.65
CA ARG A 40 29.56 12.70 32.40
C ARG A 40 29.57 11.69 31.26
N GLU A 41 30.08 10.49 31.51
CA GLU A 41 30.11 9.44 30.50
C GLU A 41 28.70 8.92 30.16
N SER A 42 27.83 8.71 31.16
CA SER A 42 26.47 8.24 30.93
C SER A 42 25.63 9.28 30.17
N ALA A 43 25.79 10.57 30.45
CA ALA A 43 25.19 11.66 29.70
C ALA A 43 25.68 11.68 28.24
N ARG A 44 26.99 11.49 28.00
CA ARG A 44 27.55 11.37 26.65
C ARG A 44 26.94 10.18 25.89
N ARG A 45 26.91 8.99 26.51
CA ARG A 45 26.32 7.78 25.91
C ARG A 45 24.82 7.95 25.62
N SER A 46 24.09 8.62 26.51
CA SER A 46 22.67 8.93 26.31
C SER A 46 22.46 9.84 25.11
N ARG A 47 23.26 10.91 24.98
CA ARG A 47 23.23 11.81 23.81
C ARG A 47 23.54 11.07 22.52
N LEU A 48 24.57 10.22 22.52
CA LEU A 48 24.95 9.44 21.34
C LEU A 48 23.84 8.50 20.88
N ARG A 49 23.21 7.76 21.80
CA ARG A 49 22.07 6.88 21.47
C ARG A 49 20.89 7.66 20.89
N LYS A 50 20.58 8.83 21.45
CA LYS A 50 19.52 9.69 20.92
C LYS A 50 19.86 10.19 19.51
N GLN A 51 21.11 10.56 19.25
CA GLN A 51 21.55 10.95 17.92
C GLN A 51 21.40 9.80 16.91
N GLN A 52 21.88 8.60 17.26
CA GLN A 52 21.74 7.42 16.42
C GLN A 52 20.27 7.12 16.09
N HIS A 53 19.37 7.21 17.07
CA HIS A 53 17.95 7.00 16.84
C HIS A 53 17.33 8.06 15.92
N LEU A 54 17.75 9.33 16.03
CA LEU A 54 17.32 10.37 15.10
C LEU A 54 17.83 10.08 13.68
N ASP A 55 19.09 9.66 13.54
CA ASP A 55 19.68 9.33 12.24
C ASP A 55 18.96 8.13 11.59
N GLU A 56 18.62 7.10 12.38
CA GLU A 56 17.80 5.96 11.95
C GLU A 56 16.41 6.40 11.46
N LEU A 57 15.72 7.27 12.21
CA LEU A 57 14.42 7.79 11.81
C LEU A 57 14.49 8.61 10.52
N VAL A 58 15.54 9.43 10.35
CA VAL A 58 15.75 10.20 9.11
C VAL A 58 15.95 9.27 7.92
N GLN A 59 16.74 8.19 8.08
CA GLN A 59 16.94 7.20 7.04
C GLN A 59 15.63 6.47 6.70
N GLU A 60 14.83 6.12 7.70
CA GLU A 60 13.55 5.44 7.48
C GLU A 60 12.54 6.34 6.76
N VAL A 61 12.47 7.63 7.11
CA VAL A 61 11.63 8.60 6.39
C VAL A 61 12.08 8.71 4.93
N ALA A 62 13.39 8.83 4.67
CA ALA A 62 13.90 8.89 3.30
C ALA A 62 13.57 7.60 2.51
N ARG A 63 13.70 6.44 3.14
CA ARG A 63 13.35 5.14 2.55
C ARG A 63 11.86 5.07 2.20
N LEU A 64 10.98 5.45 3.14
CA LEU A 64 9.54 5.45 2.94
C LEU A 64 9.11 6.45 1.86
N GLN A 65 9.75 7.62 1.78
CA GLN A 65 9.51 8.59 0.70
C GLN A 65 9.89 8.02 -0.66
N ALA A 66 11.05 7.36 -0.77
CA ALA A 66 11.47 6.71 -2.01
C ALA A 66 10.53 5.54 -2.40
N ASP A 67 10.12 4.73 -1.42
CA ASP A 67 9.17 3.63 -1.63
C ASP A 67 7.81 4.17 -2.10
N ASN A 68 7.30 5.25 -1.48
CA ASN A 68 6.06 5.89 -1.86
C ASN A 68 6.13 6.42 -3.31
N ALA A 69 7.19 7.16 -3.64
CA ALA A 69 7.41 7.65 -5.01
C ALA A 69 7.44 6.50 -6.03
N ARG A 70 8.10 5.38 -5.71
CA ARG A 70 8.12 4.18 -6.56
C ARG A 70 6.74 3.54 -6.72
N VAL A 71 5.93 3.49 -5.66
CA VAL A 71 4.56 2.97 -5.73
C VAL A 71 3.70 3.89 -6.59
N ALA A 72 3.75 5.21 -6.37
CA ALA A 72 3.01 6.18 -7.15
C ALA A 72 3.35 6.10 -8.65
N ALA A 73 4.64 5.99 -9.00
CA ALA A 73 5.08 5.83 -10.38
C ALA A 73 4.53 4.55 -11.02
N ARG A 74 4.53 3.42 -10.30
CA ARG A 74 3.96 2.15 -10.78
C ARG A 74 2.44 2.24 -10.94
N THR A 75 1.74 2.90 -10.03
CA THR A 75 0.30 3.12 -10.15
C THR A 75 -0.04 3.96 -11.38
N ALA A 76 0.74 5.02 -11.65
CA ALA A 76 0.55 5.85 -12.83
C ALA A 76 0.81 5.07 -14.13
N ASP A 77 1.86 4.25 -14.18
CA ASP A 77 2.16 3.40 -15.33
C ASP A 77 1.04 2.38 -15.61
N ILE A 78 0.58 1.68 -14.57
CA ILE A 78 -0.55 0.73 -14.69
C ILE A 78 -1.82 1.44 -15.15
N ALA A 79 -2.10 2.65 -14.64
CA ALA A 79 -3.25 3.44 -15.08
C ALA A 79 -3.15 3.82 -16.57
N GLY A 80 -1.95 4.16 -17.06
CA GLY A 80 -1.70 4.44 -18.47
C GLY A 80 -1.89 3.19 -19.35
N GLN A 81 -1.34 2.05 -18.93
CA GLN A 81 -1.53 0.77 -19.63
C GLN A 81 -3.01 0.38 -19.69
N TYR A 82 -3.73 0.55 -18.59
CA TYR A 82 -5.16 0.29 -18.54
C TYR A 82 -5.93 1.21 -19.51
N ALA A 83 -5.65 2.52 -19.52
CA ALA A 83 -6.32 3.45 -20.43
C ALA A 83 -6.14 3.05 -21.90
N ARG A 84 -4.94 2.57 -22.25
CA ARG A 84 -4.66 2.03 -23.58
C ARG A 84 -5.50 0.79 -23.90
N VAL A 85 -5.53 -0.19 -22.99
CA VAL A 85 -6.33 -1.42 -23.18
C VAL A 85 -7.82 -1.09 -23.27
N GLU A 86 -8.33 -0.16 -22.47
CA GLU A 86 -9.72 0.26 -22.54
C GLU A 86 -10.02 0.97 -23.87
N GLN A 87 -9.10 1.79 -24.39
CA GLN A 87 -9.23 2.36 -25.73
C GLN A 87 -9.33 1.27 -26.81
N GLU A 88 -8.44 0.27 -26.77
CA GLU A 88 -8.48 -0.86 -27.70
C GLU A 88 -9.81 -1.64 -27.58
N ASN A 89 -10.27 -1.89 -26.35
CA ASN A 89 -11.58 -2.50 -26.09
C ASN A 89 -12.74 -1.67 -26.65
N THR A 90 -12.72 -0.34 -26.51
CA THR A 90 -13.79 0.52 -27.06
C THR A 90 -13.91 0.37 -28.57
N VAL A 91 -12.78 0.27 -29.28
CA VAL A 91 -12.75 0.05 -30.73
C VAL A 91 -13.29 -1.33 -31.08
N LEU A 92 -12.89 -2.36 -30.33
CA LEU A 92 -13.38 -3.73 -30.54
C LEU A 92 -14.89 -3.83 -30.32
N ARG A 93 -15.42 -3.21 -29.27
CA ARG A 93 -16.87 -3.17 -29.01
C ARG A 93 -17.62 -2.44 -30.12
N ALA A 94 -17.10 -1.32 -30.61
CA ALA A 94 -17.72 -0.59 -31.73
C ALA A 94 -17.77 -1.46 -32.99
N ARG A 95 -16.70 -2.19 -33.31
CA ARG A 95 -16.67 -3.15 -34.43
C ARG A 95 -17.63 -4.32 -34.23
N ALA A 96 -17.71 -4.85 -33.02
CA ALA A 96 -18.66 -5.93 -32.69
C ALA A 96 -20.10 -5.45 -32.89
N ALA A 97 -20.44 -4.24 -32.45
CA ALA A 97 -21.75 -3.63 -32.66
C ALA A 97 -22.05 -3.44 -34.16
N GLU A 98 -21.10 -2.91 -34.93
CA GLU A 98 -21.25 -2.73 -36.38
C GLU A 98 -21.49 -4.06 -37.11
N LEU A 99 -20.72 -5.10 -36.79
CA LEU A 99 -20.90 -6.42 -37.38
C LEU A 99 -22.24 -7.04 -36.96
N GLY A 100 -22.66 -6.82 -35.72
CA GLY A 100 -23.99 -7.21 -35.23
C GLY A 100 -25.12 -6.53 -36.00
N ASP A 101 -25.03 -5.21 -36.25
CA ASP A 101 -26.00 -4.47 -37.05
C ASP A 101 -26.07 -4.97 -38.50
N ARG A 102 -24.92 -5.27 -39.10
CA ARG A 102 -24.87 -5.86 -40.45
C ARG A 102 -25.51 -7.23 -40.51
N LEU A 103 -25.24 -8.09 -39.51
CA LEU A 103 -25.84 -9.42 -39.42
C LEU A 103 -27.35 -9.33 -39.26
N ARG A 104 -27.84 -8.43 -38.40
CA ARG A 104 -29.27 -8.11 -38.27
C ARG A 104 -29.91 -7.74 -39.59
N SER A 105 -29.31 -6.79 -40.31
CA SER A 105 -29.83 -6.33 -41.60
C SER A 105 -29.91 -7.46 -42.63
N VAL A 106 -28.90 -8.34 -42.69
CA VAL A 106 -28.93 -9.51 -43.57
C VAL A 106 -29.99 -10.52 -43.14
N ASN A 107 -30.11 -10.79 -41.84
CA ASN A 107 -31.13 -11.68 -41.29
C ASN A 107 -32.56 -11.18 -41.56
N GLU A 108 -32.78 -9.87 -41.48
CA GLU A 108 -34.06 -9.23 -41.83
C GLU A 108 -34.40 -9.46 -43.31
N VAL A 109 -33.44 -9.24 -44.21
CA VAL A 109 -33.63 -9.51 -45.65
C VAL A 109 -33.92 -11.00 -45.89
N LEU A 110 -33.22 -11.89 -45.19
CA LEU A 110 -33.39 -13.32 -45.32
C LEU A 110 -34.79 -13.78 -44.87
N ARG A 111 -35.33 -13.19 -43.80
CA ARG A 111 -36.72 -13.43 -43.36
C ARG A 111 -37.74 -13.04 -44.42
N VAL A 112 -37.52 -11.92 -45.13
CA VAL A 112 -38.41 -11.52 -46.24
C VAL A 112 -38.34 -12.53 -47.40
N VAL A 113 -37.15 -13.05 -47.71
CA VAL A 113 -36.97 -14.07 -48.77
C VAL A 113 -37.59 -15.40 -48.38
N GLU A 114 -37.46 -15.82 -47.12
CA GLU A 114 -38.11 -17.01 -46.57
C GLU A 114 -39.64 -16.92 -46.70
N GLU A 115 -40.23 -15.79 -46.34
CA GLU A 115 -41.67 -15.53 -46.48
C GLU A 115 -42.13 -15.61 -47.94
N PHE A 116 -41.34 -15.06 -48.88
CA PHE A 116 -41.69 -15.06 -50.30
C PHE A 116 -41.49 -16.43 -50.98
N SER A 117 -40.44 -17.16 -50.62
CA SER A 117 -40.10 -18.44 -51.23
C SER A 117 -40.84 -19.63 -50.63
N GLY A 118 -41.37 -19.49 -49.41
CA GLY A 118 -41.99 -20.57 -48.64
C GLY A 118 -41.01 -21.65 -48.18
N VAL A 119 -39.70 -21.44 -48.36
CA VAL A 119 -38.64 -22.37 -47.94
C VAL A 119 -38.09 -21.87 -46.62
N ALA A 120 -38.25 -22.68 -45.56
CA ALA A 120 -37.72 -22.35 -44.25
C ALA A 120 -36.18 -22.22 -44.30
N MET A 121 -35.64 -21.11 -43.79
CA MET A 121 -34.20 -20.81 -43.78
C MET A 121 -33.69 -20.86 -42.34
N ASP A 122 -32.50 -21.45 -42.12
CA ASP A 122 -31.88 -21.52 -40.80
C ASP A 122 -31.12 -20.21 -40.50
N ILE A 123 -31.82 -19.25 -39.89
CA ILE A 123 -31.32 -17.91 -39.60
C ILE A 123 -30.72 -17.89 -38.19
N GLN A 124 -29.43 -17.55 -38.08
CA GLN A 124 -28.74 -17.45 -36.78
C GLN A 124 -29.41 -16.39 -35.87
N GLU A 125 -29.77 -16.78 -34.64
CA GLU A 125 -30.26 -15.86 -33.61
C GLU A 125 -29.17 -14.87 -33.17
N GLU A 126 -29.59 -13.63 -32.90
CA GLU A 126 -28.68 -12.53 -32.58
C GLU A 126 -27.83 -12.77 -31.33
N CYS A 127 -26.63 -12.19 -31.32
CA CYS A 127 -25.84 -12.04 -30.11
C CYS A 127 -26.67 -11.30 -29.04
N PRO A 128 -26.70 -11.76 -27.77
CA PRO A 128 -27.50 -11.13 -26.72
C PRO A 128 -27.21 -9.63 -26.60
N VAL A 129 -28.27 -8.81 -26.55
CA VAL A 129 -28.20 -7.34 -26.42
C VAL A 129 -27.40 -6.91 -25.18
N ASP A 130 -27.36 -7.75 -24.15
CA ASP A 130 -26.67 -7.55 -22.88
C ASP A 130 -25.43 -8.45 -22.71
N ASP A 131 -24.53 -8.50 -23.72
CA ASP A 131 -23.25 -9.19 -23.52
C ASP A 131 -22.41 -8.45 -22.45
N PRO A 132 -22.12 -9.08 -21.29
CA PRO A 132 -21.29 -8.48 -20.25
C PRO A 132 -19.88 -8.10 -20.72
N LEU A 133 -19.38 -8.73 -21.81
CA LEU A 133 -18.09 -8.42 -22.42
C LEU A 133 -18.07 -7.06 -23.14
N LEU A 134 -19.25 -6.51 -23.47
CA LEU A 134 -19.39 -5.19 -24.08
C LEU A 134 -19.46 -4.07 -23.04
N ARG A 135 -19.38 -4.38 -21.74
CA ARG A 135 -19.36 -3.34 -20.71
C ARG A 135 -17.96 -2.72 -20.59
N PRO A 136 -17.86 -1.39 -20.36
CA PRO A 136 -16.61 -0.76 -19.95
C PRO A 136 -16.05 -1.47 -18.71
N TRP A 137 -14.73 -1.68 -18.66
CA TRP A 137 -14.11 -2.33 -17.50
C TRP A 137 -14.30 -1.43 -16.27
N GLN A 138 -14.94 -1.93 -15.21
CA GLN A 138 -15.09 -1.17 -13.97
C GLN A 138 -13.87 -1.43 -13.09
N ILE A 139 -12.88 -0.53 -13.08
CA ILE A 139 -11.77 -0.67 -12.15
C ILE A 139 -12.21 -0.21 -10.76
N PRO A 140 -12.06 -1.03 -9.71
CA PRO A 140 -12.13 -0.57 -8.34
C PRO A 140 -10.84 0.20 -7.99
N CYS A 141 -10.70 1.43 -8.52
CA CYS A 141 -9.62 2.33 -8.14
C CYS A 141 -10.19 3.56 -7.41
N PRO A 142 -10.10 3.63 -6.07
CA PRO A 142 -10.50 4.81 -5.29
C PRO A 142 -9.42 5.92 -5.29
N ALA A 143 -8.48 5.91 -6.25
CA ALA A 143 -7.32 6.82 -6.22
C ALA A 143 -7.61 8.20 -6.84
N ALA A 144 -8.74 8.38 -7.55
CA ALA A 144 -9.06 9.66 -8.18
C ALA A 144 -9.25 10.81 -7.18
N HIS A 145 -9.44 10.52 -5.89
CA HIS A 145 -9.69 11.52 -4.84
C HIS A 145 -8.42 11.98 -4.10
N MET A 146 -7.25 11.36 -4.33
CA MET A 146 -6.05 11.64 -3.50
C MET A 146 -5.06 12.64 -4.11
N LEU A 147 -5.36 13.25 -5.26
CA LEU A 147 -4.52 14.28 -5.89
C LEU A 147 -5.02 15.73 -5.66
N GLN A 148 -5.87 15.96 -4.66
CA GLN A 148 -6.27 17.31 -4.25
C GLN A 148 -5.94 17.56 -2.76
N TYR A 149 -4.65 17.71 -2.42
CA TYR A 149 -4.21 18.45 -1.23
C TYR A 149 -2.81 19.02 -1.46
#